data_AF-A0A1Q7N4J1-F1
#
_entry.id   AF-A0A1Q7N4J1-F1
#
_cell.length_a   1.000
_cell.length_b   1.000
_cell.length_c   1.000
_cell.angle_alpha   90.00
_cell.angle_beta   90.00
_cell.angle_gamma   90.00
#
_symmetry.space_group_name_H-M   'P 1'
#
loop_
_entity.id
_entity.type
_entity.pdbx_description
1 polymer ?
#
loop_
_entity_poly.entity_id
_entity_poly.type
_entity_poly.pdbx_seq_one_letter_code
_entity_poly.pdbx_strand_id
1 'polypeptide(L)'
;MAAIPTELFEEQIVEGHRVTFGTYKLGASAGGTLIVCQALVHTWSQPTFLSIGAVGRIYAEGLLFTNDGNVEPASDALMWPFR
;
A
#
# COMPACT_ATOMS: atom_id res chain seq x y z
N MET A 1 3.73 -11.89 -20.62
CA MET A 1 3.97 -11.14 -19.36
C MET A 1 2.60 -10.89 -18.75
N ALA A 2 2.29 -11.44 -17.58
CA ALA A 2 0.99 -11.20 -16.94
C ALA A 2 0.90 -9.72 -16.54
N ALA A 3 -0.24 -9.07 -16.81
CA ALA A 3 -0.46 -7.71 -16.34
C ALA A 3 -0.53 -7.72 -14.81
N ILE A 4 0.27 -6.88 -14.16
CA ILE A 4 0.17 -6.68 -12.71
C ILE A 4 -1.21 -6.05 -12.45
N PRO A 5 -2.08 -6.68 -11.64
CA PRO A 5 -3.40 -6.13 -11.31
C PRO A 5 -3.24 -4.75 -10.65
N THR A 6 -4.17 -3.84 -10.94
CA THR A 6 -4.18 -2.48 -10.39
C THR A 6 -4.20 -2.49 -8.87
N GLU A 7 -4.91 -3.47 -8.29
CA GLU A 7 -4.94 -3.72 -6.85
C GLU A 7 -4.98 -5.24 -6.61
N LEU A 8 -4.27 -5.71 -5.60
CA LEU A 8 -4.33 -7.10 -5.15
C LEU A 8 -4.25 -7.12 -3.62
N PHE A 9 -5.08 -7.97 -3.03
CA PHE A 9 -5.18 -8.14 -1.59
C PHE A 9 -5.06 -9.61 -1.23
N GLU A 10 -4.26 -9.90 -0.22
CA GLU A 10 -4.12 -11.24 0.32
C GLU A 10 -4.18 -11.17 1.85
N GLU A 11 -4.99 -12.03 2.45
CA GLU A 11 -5.06 -12.15 3.89
C GLU A 11 -4.31 -13.38 4.36
N GLN A 12 -3.48 -13.22 5.38
CA GLN A 12 -2.73 -14.29 6.01
C GLN A 12 -2.72 -14.15 7.54
N ILE A 13 -2.49 -15.28 8.21
CA ILE A 13 -2.14 -15.29 9.63
C ILE A 13 -0.62 -15.34 9.74
N VAL A 14 -0.02 -14.31 10.34
CA VAL A 14 1.41 -14.22 10.60
C VAL A 14 1.62 -14.19 12.10
N GLU A 15 2.23 -15.24 12.67
CA GLU A 15 2.49 -15.34 14.11
C GLU A 15 1.26 -15.02 14.98
N GLY A 16 0.10 -15.57 14.60
CA GLY A 16 -1.17 -15.36 15.30
C GLY A 16 -1.88 -14.03 15.02
N HIS A 17 -1.31 -13.16 14.19
CA HIS A 17 -1.92 -11.89 13.80
C HIS A 17 -2.57 -12.02 12.43
N ARG A 18 -3.79 -11.51 12.29
CA ARG A 18 -4.44 -11.36 10.98
C ARG A 18 -3.82 -10.16 10.27
N VAL A 19 -3.26 -10.40 9.09
CA VAL A 19 -2.60 -9.38 8.27
C VAL A 19 -3.19 -9.40 6.87
N THR A 20 -3.58 -8.22 6.37
CA THR A 20 -3.93 -8.04 4.97
C THR A 20 -2.76 -7.37 4.25
N PHE A 21 -2.19 -8.05 3.27
CA PHE A 21 -1.21 -7.50 2.35
C PHE A 21 -1.93 -6.89 1.16
N GLY A 22 -1.54 -5.68 0.78
CA GLY A 22 -2.07 -4.95 -0.36
C GLY A 22 -0.95 -4.56 -1.31
N THR A 23 -1.17 -4.70 -2.62
CA THR A 23 -0.32 -4.09 -3.64
C THR A 23 -1.17 -3.22 -4.55
N TYR A 24 -0.71 -2.01 -4.82
CA TYR A 24 -1.40 -1.03 -5.67
C TYR A 24 -0.49 -0.62 -6.82
N LYS A 25 -1.09 -0.40 -8.00
CA LYS A 25 -0.44 0.18 -9.19
C LYS A 25 -1.34 1.26 -9.77
N LEU A 26 -0.94 2.52 -9.64
CA LEU A 26 -1.79 3.67 -9.93
C LEU A 26 -1.04 4.69 -10.79
N GLY A 27 -1.76 5.45 -11.62
CA GLY A 27 -1.19 6.64 -12.26
C GLY A 27 -1.02 7.75 -11.23
N ALA A 28 0.19 8.31 -11.10
CA ALA A 28 0.44 9.43 -10.20
C ALA A 28 0.06 10.75 -10.88
N SER A 29 -0.60 11.66 -10.15
CA SER A 29 -0.99 12.98 -10.65
C SER A 29 0.21 13.86 -11.06
N ALA A 30 1.39 13.58 -10.52
CA ALA A 30 2.66 14.23 -10.86
C ALA A 30 3.31 13.71 -12.16
N GLY A 31 2.66 12.76 -12.85
CA GLY A 31 3.25 12.01 -13.96
C GLY A 31 3.97 10.76 -13.45
N GLY A 32 3.75 9.63 -14.11
CA GLY A 32 4.34 8.35 -13.76
C GLY A 32 3.37 7.32 -13.17
N THR A 33 3.92 6.17 -12.79
CA THR A 33 3.20 5.06 -12.15
C THR A 33 3.71 4.89 -10.73
N LEU A 34 2.80 4.97 -9.76
CA LEU A 34 3.05 4.66 -8.36
C LEU A 34 2.78 3.16 -8.13
N ILE A 35 3.74 2.47 -7.51
CA ILE A 35 3.57 1.12 -6.98
C ILE A 35 3.68 1.19 -5.46
N VAL A 36 2.70 0.64 -4.75
CA VAL A 36 2.68 0.61 -3.27
C VAL A 36 2.53 -0.83 -2.79
N CYS A 37 3.31 -1.19 -1.77
CA CYS A 37 3.12 -2.39 -0.96
C CYS A 37 2.68 -1.98 0.44
N GLN A 38 1.59 -2.57 0.91
CA GLN A 38 0.96 -2.27 2.19
C GLN A 38 0.79 -3.55 3.02
N ALA A 39 0.94 -3.44 4.33
CA ALA A 39 0.50 -4.43 5.30
C ALA A 39 -0.41 -3.77 6.35
N LEU A 40 -1.62 -4.29 6.50
CA LEU A 40 -2.55 -3.93 7.57
C LEU A 40 -2.57 -5.07 8.59
N VAL A 41 -2.01 -4.80 9.77
CA VAL A 41 -2.11 -5.70 10.92
C VAL A 41 -3.40 -5.38 11.67
N HIS A 42 -4.37 -6.29 11.62
CA HIS A 42 -5.68 -6.10 12.26
C HIS A 42 -5.52 -6.14 13.78
N THR A 43 -5.86 -5.04 14.46
CA THR A 43 -5.74 -4.95 15.91
C THR A 43 -6.58 -3.82 16.47
N TRP A 44 -7.13 -4.02 17.65
CA TRP A 44 -7.75 -2.96 18.46
C TRP A 44 -6.77 -2.30 19.44
N SER A 45 -5.56 -2.85 19.57
CA SER A 45 -4.52 -2.29 20.43
C SER A 45 -3.67 -1.30 19.64
N GLN A 46 -3.77 -0.02 20.00
CA GLN A 46 -3.01 1.09 19.41
C GLN A 46 -3.09 1.14 17.86
N PRO A 47 -4.31 1.17 17.28
CA PRO A 47 -4.45 1.27 15.83
C PRO A 47 -3.95 2.62 15.32
N THR A 48 -3.31 2.62 14.15
CA THR A 48 -2.95 3.84 13.40
C THR A 48 -3.93 4.10 12.25
N PHE A 49 -4.82 3.15 11.96
CA PHE A 49 -5.81 3.21 10.91
C PHE A 49 -7.18 2.74 11.42
N LEU A 50 -8.22 3.52 11.14
CA LEU A 50 -9.61 3.19 11.42
C LEU A 50 -10.48 3.47 10.20
N SER A 51 -11.21 2.46 9.76
CA SER A 51 -12.24 2.57 8.73
C SER A 51 -13.43 1.66 9.05
N ILE A 52 -14.49 1.78 8.27
CA ILE A 52 -15.63 0.85 8.34
C ILE A 52 -15.21 -0.58 7.93
N GLY A 53 -14.20 -0.71 7.06
CA GLY A 53 -13.75 -2.01 6.53
C GLY A 53 -12.76 -2.74 7.44
N ALA A 54 -11.94 -2.01 8.20
CA ALA A 54 -10.95 -2.59 9.10
C ALA A 54 -10.41 -1.58 10.12
N VAL A 55 -9.87 -2.12 11.23
CA VAL A 55 -9.17 -1.38 12.29
C VAL A 55 -7.83 -2.06 12.54
N GLY A 56 -6.75 -1.29 12.54
CA GLY A 56 -5.42 -1.86 12.74
C GLY A 56 -4.26 -0.89 12.61
N ARG A 57 -3.07 -1.45 12.41
CA ARG A 57 -1.84 -0.71 12.14
C ARG A 57 -1.45 -0.92 10.69
N ILE A 58 -1.28 0.16 9.96
CA ILE A 58 -0.86 0.14 8.56
C ILE A 58 0.62 0.48 8.45
N TYR A 59 1.32 -0.29 7.64
CA TYR A 59 2.63 0.03 7.10
C TYR A 59 2.55 0.02 5.58
N ALA A 60 3.08 1.04 4.93
CA ALA A 60 3.07 1.14 3.49
C ALA A 60 4.37 1.79 2.98
N GLU A 61 4.92 1.21 1.92
CA GLU A 61 6.09 1.71 1.20
C GLU A 61 5.79 1.75 -0.29
N GLY A 62 6.36 2.72 -1.00
CA GLY A 62 6.04 2.93 -2.41
C GLY A 62 7.20 3.45 -3.24
N LEU A 63 7.13 3.14 -4.54
CA LEU A 63 8.06 3.60 -5.57
C LEU A 63 7.30 4.34 -6.66
N LEU A 64 7.82 5.49 -7.09
CA LEU A 64 7.34 6.23 -8.24
C LEU A 64 8.24 5.93 -9.45
N PHE A 65 7.62 5.40 -10.50
CA PHE A 65 8.22 5.25 -11.82
C PHE A 65 7.85 6.48 -12.63
N THR A 66 8.81 7.38 -12.86
CA THR A 66 8.56 8.63 -13.57
C THR A 66 8.49 8.39 -15.08
N ASN A 67 7.85 9.31 -15.80
CA ASN A 67 7.80 9.24 -17.27
C ASN A 67 9.18 9.42 -17.93
N ASP A 68 10.13 10.01 -17.19
CA ASP A 68 11.50 10.19 -17.63
C ASP A 68 12.36 8.91 -17.45
N GLY A 69 11.75 7.83 -16.94
CA GLY A 69 12.39 6.53 -16.78
C GLY A 69 13.12 6.34 -15.45
N ASN A 70 12.99 7.28 -14.50
CA ASN A 70 13.57 7.16 -13.16
C ASN A 70 12.67 6.33 -12.23
N VAL A 71 13.29 5.73 -11.22
CA VAL A 71 12.61 5.06 -10.11
C VAL A 71 13.05 5.73 -8.82
N GLU A 72 12.10 6.28 -8.09
CA GLU A 72 12.35 7.07 -6.90
C GLU A 72 11.43 6.61 -5.76
N PRO A 73 11.82 6.78 -4.48
CA PRO A 73 10.90 6.60 -3.36
C PRO A 73 9.68 7.50 -3.51
N ALA A 74 8.49 6.96 -3.27
CA ALA A 74 7.27 7.75 -3.30
C ALA A 74 7.29 8.79 -2.16
N SER A 75 6.92 10.02 -2.49
CA SER A 75 6.83 11.09 -1.48
C SER A 75 5.72 10.81 -0.47
N ASP A 76 5.84 11.37 0.74
CA ASP A 76 4.82 11.22 1.79
C ASP A 76 3.43 11.68 1.33
N ALA A 77 3.36 12.71 0.48
CA ALA A 77 2.11 13.20 -0.08
C ALA A 77 1.43 12.15 -0.99
N LEU A 78 2.21 11.43 -1.81
CA LEU A 78 1.71 10.33 -2.64
C LEU A 78 1.34 9.11 -1.80
N MET A 79 2.03 8.90 -0.67
CA MET A 79 1.82 7.75 0.21
C MET A 79 0.65 7.93 1.19
N TRP A 80 0.19 9.16 1.42
CA TRP A 80 -0.86 9.47 2.40
C TRP A 80 -2.14 8.63 2.27
N PRO A 81 -2.68 8.35 1.06
CA PRO A 81 -3.90 7.53 0.93
C PRO A 81 -3.73 6.07 1.35
N PHE A 82 -2.51 5.58 1.49
CA PHE A 82 -2.18 4.18 1.81
C PHE A 82 -1.74 4.00 3.27
N ARG A 83 -1.85 5.03 4.12
CA ARG A 83 -1.51 5.02 5.54
C ARG A 83 -2.77 5.20 6.38
#